data_AF-A0A7S1F277-F1
#
_entry.id   AF-A0A7S1F277-F1
#
_cell.length_a   1.000
_cell.length_b   1.000
_cell.length_c   1.000
_cell.angle_alpha   90.00
_cell.angle_beta   90.00
_cell.angle_gamma   90.00
#
_symmetry.space_group_name_H-M   'P 1'
#
loop_
_entity.id
_entity.type
_entity.pdbx_description
1 polymer ?
#
loop_
_entity_poly.entity_id
_entity_poly.type
_entity_poly.pdbx_seq_one_letter_code
_entity_poly.pdbx_strand_id
1 'polypeptide(L)'
;MAAAPWWSWHCWVCQDAHVDSSLEVEVQSAKGDFQKPSAPPLASPRDQERSRLRELVKTFVHRGMEGVFCELVDETGSLRSGMYHIDERLSSVTFELVEDNVGPRAKHVIPFCQVSEVLRPEDGEAPFSGALKTLNAEQRKKLLKVVYHTEHMAKRHVCFLEATNSDRQRFMTCVRILRRYMDEQSDELMPVN
;
A
#
# COMPACT_ATOMS: atom_id res chain seq x y z
N MET A 1 17.04 20.33 -0.38
CA MET A 1 15.81 19.52 -0.40
C MET A 1 15.80 18.71 0.90
N ALA A 2 14.92 19.06 1.84
CA ALA A 2 14.84 18.35 3.11
C ALA A 2 13.99 17.08 2.91
N ALA A 3 14.54 15.92 3.24
CA ALA A 3 13.79 14.66 3.25
C ALA A 3 12.64 14.80 4.27
N ALA A 4 11.41 14.53 3.85
CA ALA A 4 10.28 14.52 4.77
C ALA A 4 10.55 13.44 5.84
N PRO A 5 10.46 13.77 7.14
CA PRO A 5 10.76 12.82 8.20
C PRO A 5 9.73 11.69 8.18
N TRP A 6 10.20 10.44 8.08
CA TRP A 6 9.41 9.20 8.10
C TRP A 6 8.59 9.00 9.41
N TRP A 7 8.63 9.97 10.33
CA TRP A 7 8.09 9.92 11.67
C TRP A 7 6.56 10.12 11.71
N SER A 8 5.96 10.74 10.69
CA SER A 8 4.50 10.89 10.57
C SER A 8 3.78 9.52 10.49
N TRP A 9 4.42 8.51 9.87
CA TRP A 9 3.89 7.14 9.78
C TRP A 9 3.80 6.41 11.12
N HIS A 10 4.57 6.82 12.13
CA HIS A 10 4.50 6.21 13.46
C HIS A 10 3.19 6.54 14.19
N CYS A 11 2.55 7.66 13.86
CA CYS A 11 1.34 8.14 14.54
C CYS A 11 0.07 7.40 14.10
N TRP A 12 -0.13 7.20 12.80
CA TRP A 12 -1.35 6.60 12.23
C TRP A 12 -1.68 5.23 12.81
N VAL A 13 -0.67 4.36 12.93
CA VAL A 13 -0.91 3.03 13.49
C VAL A 13 -1.12 3.10 15.01
N CYS A 14 -0.68 4.13 15.73
CA CYS A 14 -0.72 4.27 17.20
C CYS A 14 -1.93 5.00 17.78
N GLN A 15 -2.73 5.71 16.99
CA GLN A 15 -3.63 6.73 17.54
C GLN A 15 -4.90 6.19 18.23
N ASP A 16 -5.25 4.91 18.06
CA ASP A 16 -6.43 4.29 18.72
C ASP A 16 -6.13 3.55 20.03
N ALA A 17 -4.95 3.75 20.63
CA ALA A 17 -4.65 3.23 21.96
C ALA A 17 -4.77 4.32 23.05
N HIS A 18 -5.75 5.23 22.95
CA HIS A 18 -6.24 5.90 24.15
C HIS A 18 -7.13 4.92 24.92
N VAL A 19 -6.52 3.86 25.46
CA VAL A 19 -7.14 3.11 26.56
C VAL A 19 -7.20 4.11 27.69
N ASP A 20 -8.41 4.55 28.00
CA ASP A 20 -8.76 5.34 29.16
C ASP A 20 -8.48 4.50 30.41
N SER A 21 -7.19 4.35 30.73
CA SER A 21 -6.70 3.64 31.90
C SER A 21 -6.75 4.62 33.07
N SER A 22 -7.95 5.12 33.36
CA SER A 22 -8.26 5.83 34.59
C SER A 22 -8.32 4.79 35.72
N LEU A 23 -7.15 4.30 36.10
CA LEU A 23 -6.91 3.59 37.35
C LEU A 23 -6.45 4.65 38.34
N GLU A 24 -7.41 5.25 39.05
CA GLU A 24 -7.13 5.98 40.28
C GLU A 24 -6.53 4.99 41.28
N VAL A 25 -5.20 4.99 41.38
CA VAL A 25 -4.47 4.24 42.40
C VAL A 25 -4.42 5.11 43.65
N GLU A 26 -5.30 4.80 44.59
CA GLU A 26 -5.30 5.36 45.94
C GLU A 26 -4.02 4.92 46.67
N VAL A 27 -3.20 5.91 47.06
CA VAL A 27 -1.88 5.70 47.67
C VAL A 27 -2.04 5.35 49.15
N GLN A 28 -1.66 4.14 49.54
CA GLN A 28 -1.39 3.78 50.93
C GLN A 28 0.08 3.39 51.14
N SER A 29 0.57 3.76 52.33
CA SER A 29 1.97 4.08 52.64
C SER A 29 2.81 2.89 53.12
N ALA A 30 4.03 2.79 52.56
CA ALA A 30 5.31 2.32 53.08
C ALA A 30 5.41 1.05 53.98
N LYS A 31 5.97 -0.03 53.43
CA LYS A 31 7.18 -0.72 53.95
C LYS A 31 7.78 -1.66 52.90
N GLY A 32 9.10 -1.62 52.77
CA GLY A 32 9.83 -2.14 51.61
C GLY A 32 9.79 -3.65 51.43
N ASP A 33 9.51 -4.05 50.19
CA ASP A 33 9.65 -5.43 49.71
C ASP A 33 10.46 -5.44 48.40
N PHE A 34 11.36 -6.42 48.34
CA PHE A 34 12.21 -6.74 47.20
C PHE A 34 11.32 -7.00 45.98
N GLN A 35 11.28 -6.06 45.02
CA GLN A 35 10.53 -6.24 43.78
C GLN A 35 11.16 -7.37 42.96
N LYS A 36 10.55 -8.55 43.06
CA LYS A 36 10.76 -9.68 42.16
C LYS A 36 10.61 -9.17 40.72
N PRO A 37 11.59 -9.35 39.82
CA PRO A 37 11.51 -8.88 38.45
C PRO A 37 10.23 -9.40 37.79
N SER A 38 9.27 -8.51 37.56
CA SER A 38 8.05 -8.85 36.84
C SER A 38 8.43 -9.10 35.38
N ALA A 39 8.03 -10.25 34.86
CA ALA A 39 8.26 -10.58 33.46
C ALA A 39 7.64 -9.48 32.56
N PRO A 40 8.29 -9.10 31.46
CA PRO A 40 7.78 -8.07 30.56
C PRO A 40 6.38 -8.48 30.07
N PRO A 41 5.42 -7.53 30.04
CA PRO A 41 4.07 -7.81 29.57
C PRO A 41 4.11 -8.30 28.11
N LEU A 42 3.47 -9.45 27.86
CA LEU A 42 3.35 -10.00 26.51
C LEU A 42 2.56 -9.03 25.63
N ALA A 43 3.07 -8.74 24.44
CA ALA A 43 2.42 -7.84 23.50
C ALA A 43 1.00 -8.34 23.14
N SER A 44 0.03 -7.43 23.11
CA SER A 44 -1.35 -7.79 22.78
C SER A 44 -1.46 -8.33 21.35
N PRO A 45 -2.42 -9.21 21.04
CA PRO A 45 -2.63 -9.70 19.67
C PRO A 45 -2.82 -8.57 18.63
N ARG A 46 -3.38 -7.43 19.06
CA ARG A 46 -3.55 -6.25 18.20
C ARG A 46 -2.20 -5.60 17.85
N ASP A 47 -1.29 -5.50 18.81
CA ASP A 47 0.04 -4.93 18.59
C ASP A 47 0.88 -5.81 17.67
N GLN A 48 0.74 -7.13 17.78
CA GLN A 48 1.39 -8.09 16.89
C GLN A 48 0.92 -7.91 15.44
N GLU A 49 -0.39 -7.81 15.21
CA GLU A 49 -0.94 -7.61 13.87
C GLU A 49 -0.55 -6.24 13.28
N ARG A 50 -0.57 -5.18 14.10
CA ARG A 50 -0.10 -3.84 13.70
C ARG A 50 1.38 -3.86 13.30
N SER A 51 2.21 -4.54 14.08
CA SER A 51 3.63 -4.73 13.75
C SER A 51 3.81 -5.46 12.42
N ARG A 52 3.03 -6.54 12.20
CA ARG A 52 3.04 -7.31 10.95
C ARG A 52 2.67 -6.46 9.73
N LEU A 53 1.62 -5.64 9.85
CA LEU A 53 1.18 -4.75 8.77
C LEU A 53 2.21 -3.65 8.48
N ARG A 54 2.83 -3.07 9.52
CA ARG A 54 3.93 -2.10 9.35
C ARG A 54 5.09 -2.68 8.57
N GLU A 55 5.55 -3.88 8.93
CA GLU A 55 6.67 -4.51 8.24
C GLU A 55 6.30 -4.91 6.80
N LEU A 56 5.05 -5.32 6.56
CA LEU A 56 4.51 -5.59 5.23
C LEU A 56 4.56 -4.36 4.33
N VAL A 57 4.03 -3.22 4.79
CA VAL A 57 4.03 -1.96 4.03
C VAL A 57 5.45 -1.45 3.83
N LYS A 58 6.29 -1.47 4.88
CA LYS A 58 7.70 -1.06 4.81
C LYS A 58 8.47 -1.85 3.75
N THR A 59 8.35 -3.17 3.75
CA THR A 59 9.02 -4.03 2.75
C THR A 59 8.52 -3.75 1.35
N PHE A 60 7.21 -3.55 1.18
CA PHE A 60 6.60 -3.21 -0.10
C PHE A 60 7.09 -1.86 -0.64
N VAL A 61 7.08 -0.83 0.20
CA VAL A 61 7.57 0.51 -0.15
C VAL A 61 9.03 0.48 -0.54
N HIS A 62 9.88 -0.17 0.26
CA HIS A 62 11.31 -0.24 -0.02
C HIS A 62 11.59 -0.88 -1.38
N ARG A 63 10.99 -2.05 -1.66
CA ARG A 63 11.07 -2.70 -2.99
C ARG A 63 10.51 -1.81 -4.10
N GLY A 64 9.39 -1.13 -3.85
CA GLY A 64 8.78 -0.21 -4.80
C GLY A 64 9.67 0.99 -5.13
N MET A 65 10.42 1.52 -4.17
CA MET A 65 11.36 2.62 -4.42
C MET A 65 12.54 2.18 -5.28
N GLU A 66 13.03 0.95 -5.09
CA GLU A 66 14.08 0.34 -5.93
C GLU A 66 13.59 0.01 -7.35
N GLY A 67 12.28 -0.15 -7.52
CA GLY A 67 11.65 -0.58 -8.76
C GLY A 67 11.35 -2.08 -8.73
N VAL A 68 10.12 -2.42 -9.09
CA VAL A 68 9.67 -3.82 -9.15
C VAL A 68 9.29 -4.18 -10.58
N PHE A 69 9.98 -5.17 -11.14
CA PHE A 69 9.67 -5.71 -12.46
C PHE A 69 8.26 -6.31 -12.52
N CYS A 70 7.55 -5.98 -13.59
CA CYS A 70 6.22 -6.49 -13.88
C CYS A 70 6.02 -6.62 -15.40
N GLU A 71 4.93 -7.28 -15.82
CA GLU A 71 4.52 -7.28 -17.22
C GLU A 71 3.27 -6.42 -17.38
N LEU A 72 3.36 -5.31 -18.12
CA LEU A 72 2.21 -4.48 -18.44
C LEU A 72 1.34 -5.19 -19.48
N VAL A 73 0.03 -5.23 -19.22
CA VAL A 73 -0.95 -5.87 -20.10
C VAL A 73 -1.77 -4.80 -20.79
N ASP A 74 -1.80 -4.81 -22.12
CA ASP A 74 -2.66 -3.93 -22.88
C ASP A 74 -4.10 -4.48 -23.04
N GLU A 75 -4.95 -3.73 -23.74
CA GLU A 75 -6.35 -4.13 -23.97
C GLU A 75 -6.48 -5.38 -24.85
N THR A 76 -5.49 -5.68 -25.68
CA THR A 76 -5.44 -6.89 -26.51
C THR A 76 -4.97 -8.12 -25.73
N GLY A 77 -4.43 -7.90 -24.52
CA GLY A 77 -3.79 -8.93 -23.72
C GLY A 77 -2.34 -9.20 -24.10
N SER A 78 -1.72 -8.31 -24.88
CA SER A 78 -0.30 -8.38 -25.18
C SER A 78 0.51 -7.94 -23.96
N LEU A 79 1.63 -8.62 -23.74
CA LEU A 79 2.50 -8.38 -22.59
C LEU A 79 3.70 -7.55 -23.00
N ARG A 80 4.03 -6.55 -22.19
CA ARG A 80 5.25 -5.75 -22.33
C ARG A 80 6.01 -5.69 -21.03
N SER A 81 7.33 -5.86 -21.10
CA SER A 81 8.19 -5.74 -19.93
C SER A 81 8.11 -4.33 -19.37
N GLY A 82 7.86 -4.24 -18.07
CA GLY A 82 7.71 -2.98 -17.36
C GLY A 82 8.30 -3.06 -15.96
N MET A 83 8.26 -1.92 -15.30
CA MET A 83 8.63 -1.80 -13.90
C MET A 83 7.74 -0.73 -13.26
N TYR A 84 7.37 -0.93 -12.00
CA TYR A 84 6.74 0.12 -11.22
C TYR A 84 7.65 0.65 -10.13
N HIS A 85 7.52 1.95 -9.86
CA HIS A 85 8.22 2.67 -8.81
C HIS A 85 7.24 3.32 -7.85
N ILE A 86 7.57 3.34 -6.57
CA ILE A 86 6.87 4.14 -5.55
C ILE A 86 7.75 5.35 -5.24
N ASP A 87 7.17 6.54 -5.22
CA ASP A 87 7.93 7.75 -4.91
C ASP A 87 8.29 7.81 -3.41
N GLU A 88 9.36 8.56 -3.07
CA GLU A 88 9.83 8.65 -1.67
C GLU A 88 8.79 9.24 -0.71
N ARG A 89 7.83 9.99 -1.24
CA ARG A 89 6.75 10.62 -0.48
C ARG A 89 5.55 9.69 -0.29
N LEU A 90 5.56 8.50 -0.87
CA LEU A 90 4.47 7.52 -0.81
C LEU A 90 3.15 8.13 -1.29
N SER A 91 3.23 9.00 -2.27
CA SER A 91 2.11 9.75 -2.84
C SER A 91 1.64 9.15 -4.16
N SER A 92 2.51 8.42 -4.87
CA SER A 92 2.17 7.83 -6.16
C SER A 92 2.94 6.54 -6.46
N VAL A 93 2.33 5.73 -7.33
CA VAL A 93 3.00 4.62 -8.02
C VAL A 93 3.13 4.98 -9.49
N THR A 94 4.30 4.74 -10.07
CA THR A 94 4.64 5.05 -11.44
C THR A 94 4.93 3.76 -12.19
N PHE A 95 4.25 3.49 -13.31
CA PHE A 95 4.57 2.38 -14.21
C PHE A 95 5.33 2.87 -15.44
N GLU A 96 6.42 2.20 -15.78
CA GLU A 96 7.27 2.51 -16.94
C GLU A 96 7.52 1.25 -17.77
N LEU A 97 7.55 1.40 -19.10
CA LEU A 97 7.98 0.34 -20.01
C LEU A 97 9.51 0.24 -20.02
N VAL A 98 10.01 -0.99 -19.94
CA VAL A 98 11.42 -1.33 -20.13
C VAL A 98 11.60 -1.65 -21.62
N GLU A 99 11.53 -0.63 -22.48
CA GLU A 99 11.78 -0.78 -23.92
C GLU A 99 13.16 -0.21 -24.32
N ASP A 100 13.76 -0.84 -25.32
CA ASP A 100 15.09 -0.52 -25.86
C ASP A 100 15.05 0.77 -26.70
N ASN A 101 15.31 1.90 -26.05
CA ASN A 101 15.91 3.15 -26.56
C ASN A 101 15.33 3.89 -27.78
N VAL A 102 14.27 3.44 -28.45
CA VAL A 102 13.72 4.10 -29.65
C VAL A 102 12.37 4.75 -29.37
N GLY A 103 12.29 5.66 -28.40
CA GLY A 103 11.11 6.50 -28.21
C GLY A 103 10.91 7.07 -26.81
N PRO A 104 9.98 8.03 -26.65
CA PRO A 104 9.57 8.52 -25.34
C PRO A 104 8.93 7.37 -24.55
N ARG A 105 9.49 7.06 -23.37
CA ARG A 105 8.97 6.01 -22.50
C ARG A 105 7.57 6.38 -22.03
N ALA A 106 6.58 5.55 -22.38
CA ALA A 106 5.25 5.70 -21.82
C ALA A 106 5.34 5.49 -20.30
N LYS A 107 4.90 6.51 -19.55
CA LYS A 107 4.92 6.55 -18.09
C LYS A 107 3.52 6.80 -17.58
N HIS A 108 3.06 5.97 -16.66
CA HIS A 108 1.78 6.14 -15.97
C HIS A 108 2.04 6.47 -14.51
N VAL A 109 1.90 7.75 -14.14
CA VAL A 109 1.97 8.19 -12.75
C VAL A 109 0.56 8.14 -12.16
N ILE A 110 0.39 7.38 -11.08
CA ILE A 110 -0.90 7.13 -10.42
C ILE A 110 -0.79 7.57 -8.96
N PRO A 111 -1.31 8.74 -8.59
CA PRO A 111 -1.43 9.15 -7.20
C PRO A 111 -2.29 8.18 -6.40
N PHE A 112 -1.87 7.80 -5.20
CA PHE A 112 -2.62 6.84 -4.37
C PHE A 112 -4.01 7.37 -3.98
N CYS A 113 -4.13 8.68 -3.72
CA CYS A 113 -5.42 9.34 -3.47
C CYS A 113 -6.38 9.27 -4.66
N GLN A 114 -5.87 9.06 -5.88
CA GLN A 114 -6.69 8.93 -7.08
C GLN A 114 -7.10 7.48 -7.39
N VAL A 115 -6.50 6.50 -6.72
CA VAL A 115 -6.84 5.07 -6.90
C VAL A 115 -8.23 4.82 -6.35
N SER A 116 -9.17 4.44 -7.21
CA SER A 116 -10.52 4.08 -6.79
C SER A 116 -10.66 2.61 -6.46
N GLU A 117 -10.05 1.74 -7.27
CA GLU A 117 -10.18 0.29 -7.13
C GLU A 117 -8.89 -0.42 -7.53
N VAL A 118 -8.61 -1.54 -6.86
CA VAL A 118 -7.62 -2.53 -7.29
C VAL A 118 -8.35 -3.85 -7.44
N LEU A 119 -8.49 -4.30 -8.67
CA LEU A 119 -9.32 -5.42 -9.09
C LEU A 119 -8.45 -6.62 -9.47
N ARG A 120 -8.98 -7.82 -9.21
CA ARG A 120 -8.50 -9.08 -9.75
C ARG A 120 -9.55 -9.68 -10.70
N PRO A 121 -9.17 -10.61 -11.58
CA PRO A 121 -10.13 -11.33 -12.40
C PRO A 121 -11.25 -12.01 -11.58
N GLU A 122 -10.91 -12.50 -10.38
CA GLU A 122 -11.85 -13.15 -9.46
C GLU A 122 -12.91 -12.19 -8.87
N ASP A 123 -12.68 -10.87 -8.93
CA ASP A 123 -13.64 -9.86 -8.50
C ASP A 123 -14.65 -9.51 -9.63
N GLY A 124 -14.41 -9.97 -10.85
CA GLY A 124 -15.26 -9.80 -12.02
C GLY A 124 -14.45 -9.79 -13.32
N GLU A 125 -14.88 -10.56 -14.33
CA GLU A 125 -14.13 -10.72 -15.59
C GLU A 125 -14.34 -9.58 -16.60
N ALA A 126 -15.49 -8.89 -16.56
CA ALA A 126 -15.85 -7.86 -17.54
C ALA A 126 -14.78 -6.76 -17.72
N PRO A 127 -14.14 -6.23 -16.65
CA PRO A 127 -13.06 -5.25 -16.76
C PRO A 127 -11.79 -5.75 -17.45
N PHE A 128 -11.66 -7.07 -17.67
CA PHE A 128 -10.47 -7.73 -18.22
C PHE A 128 -10.75 -8.46 -19.54
N SER A 129 -11.93 -8.28 -20.13
CA SER A 129 -12.46 -9.13 -21.22
C SER A 129 -11.55 -9.29 -22.44
N GLY A 130 -10.71 -8.31 -22.76
CA GLY A 130 -9.68 -8.43 -23.81
C GLY A 130 -8.51 -9.31 -23.35
N ALA A 131 -7.88 -8.94 -22.24
CA ALA A 131 -6.71 -9.61 -21.69
C ALA A 131 -6.95 -11.08 -21.29
N LEU A 132 -8.12 -11.41 -20.73
CA LEU A 132 -8.38 -12.79 -20.28
C LEU A 132 -8.39 -13.79 -21.43
N LYS A 133 -8.67 -13.37 -22.67
CA LYS A 133 -8.70 -14.28 -23.82
C LYS A 133 -7.32 -14.81 -24.19
N THR A 134 -6.27 -14.04 -23.95
CA THR A 134 -4.89 -14.40 -24.32
C THR A 134 -4.11 -14.99 -23.15
N LEU A 135 -4.39 -14.54 -21.93
CA LEU A 135 -3.65 -14.96 -20.74
C LEU A 135 -4.00 -16.38 -20.29
N ASN A 136 -2.97 -17.16 -19.97
CA ASN A 136 -3.12 -18.49 -19.40
C ASN A 136 -3.54 -18.44 -17.90
N ALA A 137 -3.90 -19.59 -17.33
CA ALA A 137 -4.40 -19.67 -15.96
C ALA A 137 -3.40 -19.14 -14.90
N GLU A 138 -2.10 -19.36 -15.09
CA GLU A 138 -1.07 -18.89 -14.15
C GLU A 138 -0.86 -17.38 -14.25
N GLN A 139 -0.92 -16.81 -15.45
CA GLN A 139 -0.88 -15.36 -15.65
C GLN A 139 -2.11 -14.68 -15.04
N ARG A 140 -3.30 -15.26 -15.19
CA ARG A 140 -4.54 -14.72 -14.58
C ARG A 140 -4.45 -14.64 -13.05
N LYS A 141 -3.80 -15.60 -12.39
CA LYS A 141 -3.54 -15.56 -10.93
C LYS A 141 -2.57 -14.47 -10.50
N LYS A 142 -1.86 -13.84 -11.43
CA LYS A 142 -0.91 -12.74 -11.19
C LYS A 142 -1.44 -11.38 -11.65
N LEU A 143 -2.54 -11.38 -12.39
CA LEU A 143 -3.13 -10.20 -13.02
C LEU A 143 -3.79 -9.27 -12.01
N LEU A 144 -3.51 -7.98 -12.15
CA LEU A 144 -4.13 -6.87 -11.45
C LEU A 144 -4.60 -5.81 -12.44
N LYS A 145 -5.66 -5.10 -12.05
CA LYS A 145 -6.09 -3.86 -12.69
C LYS A 145 -6.22 -2.77 -11.63
N VAL A 146 -5.41 -1.72 -11.77
CA VAL A 146 -5.49 -0.51 -10.94
C VAL A 146 -6.34 0.50 -11.68
N VAL A 147 -7.43 0.91 -11.06
CA VAL A 147 -8.38 1.88 -11.58
C VAL A 147 -8.20 3.18 -10.81
N TYR A 148 -8.09 4.29 -11.52
CA TYR A 148 -7.84 5.59 -10.93
C TYR A 148 -8.54 6.71 -11.70
N HIS A 149 -8.70 7.85 -11.06
CA HIS A 149 -9.23 9.06 -11.67
C HIS A 149 -8.08 10.00 -12.04
N THR A 150 -8.20 10.69 -13.17
CA THR A 150 -7.29 11.79 -13.52
C THR A 150 -7.79 13.10 -12.91
N GLU A 151 -7.00 14.18 -13.04
CA GLU A 151 -7.40 15.53 -12.59
C GLU A 151 -8.75 15.99 -13.18
N HIS A 152 -9.09 15.52 -14.39
CA HIS A 152 -10.37 15.80 -15.05
C HIS A 152 -11.48 14.80 -14.69
N MET A 153 -11.32 14.03 -13.61
CA MET A 153 -12.24 12.96 -13.17
C MET A 153 -12.47 11.84 -14.20
N ALA A 154 -11.68 11.80 -15.29
CA ALA A 154 -11.75 10.71 -16.25
C ALA A 154 -11.17 9.44 -15.63
N LYS A 155 -11.94 8.35 -15.67
CA LYS A 155 -11.55 7.03 -15.18
C LYS A 155 -10.51 6.43 -16.13
N ARG A 156 -9.32 6.12 -15.60
CA ARG A 156 -8.24 5.42 -16.31
C ARG A 156 -7.89 4.15 -15.57
N HIS A 157 -7.11 3.30 -16.22
CA HIS A 157 -6.63 2.07 -15.61
C HIS A 157 -5.28 1.64 -16.16
N VAL A 158 -4.57 0.83 -15.38
CA VAL A 158 -3.39 0.08 -15.79
C VAL A 158 -3.60 -1.38 -15.41
N CYS A 159 -3.34 -2.29 -16.34
CA CYS A 159 -3.34 -3.73 -16.10
C CYS A 159 -1.90 -4.24 -16.11
N PHE A 160 -1.54 -5.11 -15.17
CA PHE A 160 -0.20 -5.69 -15.11
C PHE A 160 -0.18 -7.05 -14.40
N LEU A 161 0.87 -7.84 -14.66
CA LEU A 161 1.17 -9.09 -13.98
C LEU A 161 2.29 -8.87 -12.96
N GLU A 162 2.04 -9.27 -11.73
CA GLU A 162 3.07 -9.39 -10.69
C GLU A 162 3.92 -10.65 -10.88
N ALA A 163 5.11 -10.69 -10.27
CA ALA A 163 6.00 -11.86 -10.39
C ALA A 163 5.34 -13.14 -9.87
N THR A 164 4.62 -13.04 -8.75
CA THR A 164 3.94 -14.15 -8.06
C THR A 164 2.54 -13.75 -7.59
N ASN A 165 1.68 -14.73 -7.31
CA ASN A 165 0.36 -14.47 -6.69
C ASN A 165 0.51 -13.85 -5.28
N SER A 166 1.57 -14.18 -4.55
CA SER A 166 1.86 -13.58 -3.24
C SER A 166 2.27 -12.12 -3.36
N ASP A 167 3.00 -11.74 -4.42
CA ASP A 167 3.32 -10.34 -4.72
C ASP A 167 2.07 -9.57 -5.15
N ARG A 168 1.21 -10.18 -5.98
CA ARG A 168 -0.13 -9.65 -6.30
C ARG A 168 -0.91 -9.27 -5.04
N GLN A 169 -1.02 -10.20 -4.09
CA GLN A 169 -1.77 -9.96 -2.86
C GLN A 169 -1.12 -8.85 -2.01
N ARG A 170 0.21 -8.81 -1.94
CA ARG A 170 0.95 -7.74 -1.25
C ARG A 170 0.69 -6.38 -1.88
N PHE A 171 0.77 -6.27 -3.20
CA PHE A 171 0.49 -5.02 -3.91
C PHE A 171 -0.91 -4.50 -3.57
N MET A 172 -1.94 -5.35 -3.70
CA MET A 172 -3.32 -4.96 -3.39
C MET A 172 -3.50 -4.46 -1.96
N THR A 173 -2.99 -5.22 -0.99
CA THR A 173 -3.12 -4.87 0.42
C THR A 173 -2.41 -3.55 0.72
N CYS A 174 -1.17 -3.38 0.24
CA CYS A 174 -0.39 -2.18 0.51
C CYS A 174 -0.96 -0.94 -0.19
N VAL A 175 -1.42 -1.04 -1.44
CA VAL A 175 -2.06 0.09 -2.14
C VAL A 175 -3.34 0.55 -1.44
N ARG A 176 -4.14 -0.38 -0.91
CA ARG A 176 -5.34 -0.03 -0.12
C ARG A 176 -4.99 0.68 1.18
N ILE A 177 -3.93 0.25 1.87
CA ILE A 177 -3.44 0.91 3.09
C ILE A 177 -2.92 2.32 2.76
N LEU A 178 -2.06 2.43 1.73
CA LEU A 178 -1.47 3.69 1.29
C LEU A 178 -2.53 4.70 0.87
N ARG A 179 -3.53 4.27 0.09
CA ARG A 179 -4.67 5.12 -0.28
C ARG A 179 -5.38 5.64 0.96
N ARG A 180 -5.79 4.76 1.87
CA ARG A 180 -6.52 5.16 3.09
C ARG A 180 -5.71 6.17 3.91
N TYR A 181 -4.41 5.95 4.03
CA TYR A 181 -3.52 6.88 4.70
C TYR A 181 -3.50 8.27 4.03
N MET A 182 -3.50 8.33 2.70
CA MET A 182 -3.58 9.61 1.96
C MET A 182 -4.92 10.31 2.16
N ASP A 183 -6.02 9.56 2.22
CA ASP A 183 -7.37 10.11 2.46
C ASP A 183 -7.42 10.79 3.84
N GLU A 184 -6.90 10.13 4.89
CA GLU A 184 -6.91 10.67 6.26
C GLU A 184 -5.99 11.90 6.42
N GLN A 185 -4.84 11.93 5.71
CA GLN A 185 -3.96 13.11 5.70
C GLN A 185 -4.60 14.33 4.99
N SER A 186 -5.54 14.10 4.08
CA SER A 186 -6.23 15.19 3.37
C SER A 186 -7.32 15.87 4.22
N ASP A 187 -7.94 15.14 5.15
CA ASP A 187 -8.98 15.66 6.04
C ASP A 187 -8.41 16.58 7.14
N GLU A 188 -7.20 16.30 7.64
CA GLU A 188 -6.57 17.08 8.73
C GLU A 188 -6.22 18.52 8.31
N LEU A 189 -6.07 18.78 7.01
CA LEU A 189 -5.69 20.09 6.47
C LEU A 189 -6.86 21.06 6.26
N MET A 190 -8.11 20.63 6.48
CA MET A 190 -9.30 21.47 6.31
C MET A 190 -10.11 21.52 7.62
N PRO A 191 -9.65 22.26 8.66
CA PRO A 191 -10.52 22.57 9.78
C PRO A 191 -11.73 23.35 9.27
N VAL A 192 -12.91 22.74 9.37
CA VAL A 192 -14.19 23.40 9.07
C VAL A 192 -14.36 24.54 10.08
N ASN A 193 -14.13 25.77 9.63
CA ASN A 193 -14.43 26.99 10.39
C ASN A 193 -15.93 27.25 10.47
#